data_AF-D7VGF2-F1
#
_entry.id   AF-D7VGF2-F1
#
_cell.length_a   1.000
_cell.length_b   1.000
_cell.length_c   1.000
_cell.angle_alpha   90.00
_cell.angle_beta   90.00
_cell.angle_gamma   90.00
#
_symmetry.space_group_name_H-M   'P 1'
#
loop_
_entity.id
_entity.type
_entity.pdbx_description
1 polymer ?
#
loop_
_entity_poly.entity_id
_entity_poly.type
_entity_poly.pdbx_seq_one_letter_code
_entity_poly.pdbx_strand_id
1 'polypeptide(L)' 'MRNNMHRVCIYPKDIQLITGKSYRQSARLMQKIKKELHKPDKEFLTIDEFCTYTGIRYEQVSHLIFG' A
#
# COMPACT_ATOMS: atom_id res chain seq x y z
N MET A 1 -9.92 1.58 25.18
CA MET A 1 -10.15 2.16 23.85
C MET A 1 -9.11 1.56 22.91
N ARG A 2 -9.51 0.84 21.85
CA ARG A 2 -8.53 0.48 20.80
C ARG A 2 -8.15 1.79 20.13
N ASN A 3 -6.92 2.20 20.32
CA ASN A 3 -6.39 3.38 19.63
C ASN A 3 -6.29 2.97 18.16
N ASN A 4 -7.26 3.38 17.34
CA ASN A 4 -7.25 3.10 15.91
C ASN A 4 -6.13 3.93 15.27
N MET A 5 -4.90 3.42 15.37
CA MET A 5 -3.77 3.98 14.65
C MET A 5 -3.97 3.72 13.16
N HIS A 6 -4.61 4.66 12.49
CA HIS A 6 -4.73 4.67 11.04
C HIS A 6 -3.35 4.92 10.45
N ARG A 7 -2.71 3.85 9.96
CA ARG A 7 -1.47 3.91 9.21
C ARG A 7 -1.71 4.68 7.90
N VAL A 8 -0.89 5.66 7.58
CA VAL A 8 -0.94 6.40 6.30
C VAL A 8 -0.14 5.68 5.21
N CYS A 9 0.93 4.99 5.60
CA CYS A 9 1.84 4.28 4.71
C CYS A 9 1.35 2.86 4.42
N ILE A 10 1.64 2.38 3.21
CA ILE A 10 1.36 1.00 2.79
C ILE A 10 2.67 0.20 2.65
N TYR A 11 2.66 -1.06 3.08
CA TYR A 11 3.82 -1.95 3.03
C TYR A 11 3.58 -3.15 2.11
N PRO A 12 4.63 -3.90 1.72
CA PRO A 12 4.48 -5.07 0.86
C PRO A 12 3.52 -6.13 1.41
N LYS A 13 3.35 -6.21 2.74
CA LYS A 13 2.41 -7.14 3.38
C LYS A 13 0.95 -6.73 3.17
N ASP A 14 0.67 -5.43 3.24
CA ASP A 14 -0.65 -4.86 2.95
C ASP A 14 -0.98 -5.08 1.47
N ILE A 15 -0.04 -4.78 0.57
CA ILE A 15 -0.20 -5.00 -0.87
C ILE A 15 -0.43 -6.49 -1.19
N GLN A 16 0.25 -7.39 -0.49
CA GLN A 16 0.02 -8.83 -0.61
C GLN A 16 -1.42 -9.20 -0.23
N LEU A 17 -1.94 -8.68 0.89
CA LEU A 17 -3.31 -8.93 1.34
C LEU A 17 -4.33 -8.39 0.33
N ILE A 18 -4.13 -7.16 -0.16
CA ILE A 18 -5.04 -6.49 -1.09
C ILE A 18 -5.07 -7.18 -2.46
N THR A 19 -3.91 -7.61 -2.96
CA THR A 19 -3.78 -8.08 -4.36
C THR A 19 -3.77 -9.60 -4.51
N GLY A 20 -3.64 -10.35 -3.42
CA GLY A 20 -3.46 -11.81 -3.43
C GLY A 20 -2.12 -12.29 -4.01
N LYS A 21 -1.18 -11.38 -4.30
CA LYS A 21 0.13 -11.71 -4.86
C LYS A 21 1.07 -12.29 -3.81
N SER A 22 2.14 -12.96 -4.26
CA SER A 22 3.24 -13.32 -3.35
C SER A 22 3.88 -12.06 -2.74
N TYR A 23 4.50 -12.20 -1.56
CA TYR A 23 5.21 -11.10 -0.90
C TYR A 23 6.28 -10.49 -1.83
N ARG A 24 7.04 -11.30 -2.56
CA ARG A 24 8.07 -10.84 -3.51
C ARG A 24 7.49 -10.01 -4.64
N GLN A 25 6.36 -10.42 -5.21
CA GLN A 25 5.67 -9.64 -6.25
C GLN A 25 5.11 -8.34 -5.69
N SER A 26 4.61 -8.36 -4.45
CA SER A 26 4.07 -7.18 -3.77
C SER A 26 5.16 -6.15 -3.46
N ALA A 27 6.33 -6.59 -3.00
CA ALA A 27 7.50 -5.72 -2.82
C ALA A 27 7.98 -5.12 -4.15
N ARG A 28 8.01 -5.91 -5.23
CA ARG A 28 8.33 -5.41 -6.58
C ARG A 28 7.32 -4.38 -7.07
N LEU A 29 6.02 -4.61 -6.83
CA LEU A 29 4.98 -3.65 -7.19
C LEU A 29 5.17 -2.33 -6.43
N MET A 30 5.39 -2.39 -5.11
CA MET A 30 5.66 -1.20 -4.30
C MET A 30 6.85 -0.38 -4.85
N GLN A 31 7.96 -1.05 -5.17
CA GLN A 31 9.14 -0.38 -5.72
C GLN A 31 8.88 0.20 -7.12
N LYS A 32 8.12 -0.51 -7.96
CA LYS A 32 7.70 -0.02 -9.28
C LYS A 32 6.90 1.28 -9.13
N ILE A 33 5.90 1.30 -8.25
CA ILE A 33 5.07 2.48 -7.99
C ILE A 33 5.93 3.64 -7.51
N LYS A 34 6.78 3.42 -6.50
CA LYS A 34 7.69 4.46 -5.99
C LYS A 34 8.58 5.05 -7.08
N LYS A 35 9.14 4.21 -7.96
CA LYS A 35 9.99 4.64 -9.08
C LYS A 35 9.22 5.50 -10.08
N GLU A 36 8.02 5.07 -10.45
CA GLU A 36 7.17 5.80 -11.41
C GLU A 36 6.64 7.12 -10.85
N LEU A 37 6.42 7.20 -9.53
CA LEU A 37 6.12 8.44 -8.81
C LEU A 37 7.38 9.29 -8.49
N HIS A 38 8.56 8.87 -8.96
CA HIS A 38 9.85 9.54 -8.74
C HIS A 38 10.19 9.76 -7.26
N LYS A 39 9.72 8.87 -6.38
CA LYS A 39 9.97 8.93 -4.95
C LYS A 39 11.39 8.45 -4.61
N PRO A 40 12.15 9.16 -3.77
CA PRO A 40 13.42 8.68 -3.27
C PRO A 40 13.25 7.43 -2.39
N ASP A 41 14.32 6.63 -2.27
CA ASP A 41 14.29 5.34 -1.57
C ASP A 41 13.80 5.45 -0.12
N LYS A 42 14.12 6.56 0.55
CA LYS A 42 13.74 6.83 1.95
C LYS A 42 12.28 7.21 2.13
N GLU A 43 11.58 7.62 1.07
CA GLU A 43 10.20 8.08 1.19
C GLU A 43 9.22 6.90 1.21
N PHE A 44 8.14 7.04 1.98
CA PHE A 44 7.10 6.02 2.07
C PHE A 44 6.16 6.08 0.88
N LEU A 45 5.54 4.95 0.55
CA LEU A 45 4.36 4.92 -0.32
C LEU A 45 3.13 5.04 0.57
N THR A 46 2.24 5.99 0.30
CA THR A 46 0.99 6.13 1.03
C THR A 46 -0.09 5.19 0.47
N ILE A 47 -1.11 4.92 1.27
CA ILE A 47 -2.27 4.15 0.82
C ILE A 47 -3.00 4.88 -0.31
N ASP A 48 -3.08 6.20 -0.24
CA ASP A 48 -3.73 7.04 -1.26
C ASP A 48 -2.97 7.00 -2.59
N GLU A 49 -1.63 7.10 -2.56
CA GLU A 49 -0.78 6.95 -3.75
C GLU A 49 -0.95 5.56 -4.38
N PHE A 50 -1.02 4.52 -3.55
CA PHE A 50 -1.26 3.16 -4.03
C PHE A 50 -2.66 3.02 -4.67
N CYS A 51 -3.71 3.55 -4.03
CA CYS A 51 -5.07 3.49 -4.56
C CYS A 51 -5.17 4.25 -5.89
N THR A 52 -4.61 5.46 -5.94
CA THR A 52 -4.55 6.30 -7.15
C THR A 52 -3.81 5.59 -8.28
N TYR A 53 -2.65 4.97 -8.00
CA TYR A 53 -1.87 4.28 -9.01
C TYR A 53 -2.55 3.00 -9.52
N THR A 54 -3.12 2.19 -8.62
CA THR A 54 -3.67 0.87 -8.97
C THR A 54 -5.12 0.90 -9.44
N GLY A 55 -5.84 2.00 -9.20
CA GLY A 55 -7.28 2.11 -9.43
C GLY A 55 -8.13 1.34 -8.42
N ILE A 56 -7.51 0.74 -7.39
CA ILE A 56 -8.23 0.08 -6.30
C ILE A 56 -8.79 1.16 -5.38
N ARG A 57 -10.09 1.12 -5.11
CA ARG A 57 -10.74 2.13 -4.28
C ARG A 57 -10.34 1.97 -2.81
N TYR A 58 -10.25 3.09 -2.10
CA TYR A 58 -9.84 3.11 -0.69
C TYR A 58 -10.74 2.23 0.18
N GLU A 59 -12.05 2.19 -0.07
CA GLU A 59 -13.02 1.38 0.68
C GLU A 59 -12.77 -0.12 0.53
N GLN A 60 -12.18 -0.53 -0.60
CA GLN A 60 -11.80 -1.93 -0.85
C GLN A 60 -10.48 -2.29 -0.15
N VAL A 61 -9.68 -1.30 0.21
CA VAL A 61 -8.41 -1.50 0.94
C VAL A 61 -8.65 -1.41 2.44
N SER A 62 -9.43 -0.44 2.88
CA SER A 62 -9.53 -0.05 4.29
C SER A 62 -9.90 -1.21 5.21
N HIS A 63 -10.88 -2.02 4.83
CA HIS A 63 -11.35 -3.17 5.62
C HIS A 63 -10.35 -4.33 5.69
N LEU A 64 -9.35 -4.38 4.81
CA LEU A 64 -8.32 -5.43 4.80
C LEU A 64 -7.11 -5.09 5.66
N ILE A 65 -6.83 -3.79 5.86
CA ILE A 65 -5.58 -3.31 6.48
C ILE A 65 -5.80 -2.48 7.75
N PHE A 66 -7.03 -2.00 7.98
CA PHE A 66 -7.48 -1.38 9.21
C PHE A 66 -8.55 -2.28 9.82
N GLY A 67 -8.24 -2.82 11.00
CA GLY A 67 -9.17 -3.61 11.80
C GLY A 67 -10.14 -2.76 12.61
#